data_AF-A0AAV0ZD52-F1
#
_entry.id   AF-A0AAV0ZD52-F1
#
_cell.length_a   1.000
_cell.length_b   1.000
_cell.length_c   1.000
_cell.angle_alpha   90.00
_cell.angle_beta   90.00
_cell.angle_gamma   90.00
#
_symmetry.space_group_name_H-M   'P 1'
#
loop_
_entity.id
_entity.type
_entity.pdbx_description
1 polymer ?
#
loop_
_entity_poly.entity_id
_entity_poly.type
_entity_poly.pdbx_seq_one_letter_code
_entity_poly.pdbx_strand_id
1 'polypeptide(L)'
;MLHYHNVAGTIKCRLFPTNLRKDAIEWYKSLAPGSITCLRNLKNQFISSSTASRRHPNIETALEAIVQRHDETLREFIDRFNREAIQVPCTDHMKRYLLEKGLFSGTKFRKAVGIEPPRTFDALLEKARAYMDYEEREATNIARDPRNRGSTSHP
;
A
#
# COMPACT_ATOMS: atom_id res chain seq x y z
N MET A 1 -44.20 0.43 38.40
CA MET A 1 -43.77 0.11 37.02
C MET A 1 -42.35 0.66 36.86
N LEU A 2 -41.31 -0.15 37.11
CA LEU A 2 -39.89 0.28 37.03
C LEU A 2 -39.15 -0.53 35.96
N HIS A 3 -39.02 0.10 34.79
CA HIS A 3 -37.92 0.02 33.81
C HIS A 3 -37.15 -1.31 33.65
N TYR A 4 -37.81 -2.33 33.09
CA TYR A 4 -37.18 -3.58 32.64
C TYR A 4 -36.22 -3.41 31.43
N HIS A 5 -36.20 -2.24 30.79
CA HIS A 5 -35.41 -1.97 29.58
C HIS A 5 -33.93 -1.63 29.83
N ASN A 6 -33.54 -1.26 31.06
CA ASN A 6 -32.15 -0.85 31.35
C ASN A 6 -31.25 -2.02 31.80
N VAL A 7 -31.85 -3.08 32.34
CA VAL A 7 -31.14 -4.27 32.85
C VAL A 7 -30.69 -5.17 31.70
N ALA A 8 -31.50 -5.30 30.65
CA ALA A 8 -31.16 -6.13 29.49
C ALA A 8 -29.96 -5.59 28.69
N GLY A 9 -29.82 -4.26 28.58
CA GLY A 9 -28.72 -3.62 27.86
C GLY A 9 -27.37 -3.77 28.58
N THR A 10 -27.37 -3.62 29.91
CA THR A 10 -26.16 -3.76 30.75
C THR A 10 -25.70 -5.21 30.90
N ILE A 11 -26.61 -6.18 30.89
CA ILE A 11 -26.26 -7.61 30.87
C ILE A 11 -25.66 -8.02 29.51
N LYS A 12 -26.24 -7.54 28.39
CA LYS A 12 -25.71 -7.84 27.05
C LYS A 12 -24.31 -7.25 26.81
N CYS A 13 -23.99 -6.08 27.37
CA CYS A 13 -22.62 -5.54 27.34
C CYS A 13 -21.60 -6.42 28.08
N ARG A 14 -22.02 -7.05 29.20
CA ARG A 14 -21.16 -7.91 30.02
C ARG A 14 -20.90 -9.28 29.39
N LEU A 15 -21.83 -9.77 28.55
CA LEU A 15 -21.68 -11.03 27.80
C LEU A 15 -21.02 -10.86 26.43
N PHE A 16 -20.74 -9.63 26.00
CA PHE A 16 -20.06 -9.36 24.74
C PHE A 16 -18.63 -9.97 24.67
N PRO A 17 -17.79 -9.89 25.73
CA PRO A 17 -16.42 -10.40 25.68
C PRO A 17 -16.31 -11.91 25.48
N THR A 18 -17.32 -12.68 25.87
CA THR A 18 -17.29 -14.15 25.76
C THR A 18 -17.49 -14.66 24.34
N ASN A 19 -17.92 -13.81 23.41
CA ASN A 19 -18.11 -14.14 21.99
C ASN A 19 -17.04 -13.50 21.08
N LEU A 20 -16.01 -12.89 21.64
CA LEU A 20 -14.95 -12.21 20.89
C LEU A 20 -13.83 -13.19 20.52
N ARG A 21 -13.37 -13.12 19.27
CA ARG A 21 -12.14 -13.79 18.80
C ARG A 21 -10.91 -13.05 19.36
N LYS A 22 -9.74 -13.70 19.37
CA LYS A 22 -8.51 -13.25 20.07
C LYS A 22 -8.22 -11.74 19.95
N ASP A 23 -8.21 -11.18 18.74
CA ASP A 23 -7.88 -9.76 18.50
C ASP A 23 -8.91 -8.79 19.11
N ALA A 24 -10.19 -9.21 19.13
CA ALA A 24 -11.25 -8.41 19.74
C ALA A 24 -11.22 -8.47 21.27
N ILE A 25 -10.62 -9.51 21.86
CA ILE A 25 -10.37 -9.58 23.31
C ILE A 25 -9.27 -8.59 23.71
N GLU A 26 -8.19 -8.49 22.92
CA GLU A 26 -7.11 -7.53 23.19
C GLU A 26 -7.60 -6.09 23.09
N TRP A 27 -8.39 -5.76 22.06
CA TRP A 27 -9.05 -4.46 21.96
C TRP A 27 -9.98 -4.19 23.15
N TYR A 28 -10.79 -5.17 23.57
CA TYR A 28 -11.70 -4.98 24.70
C TYR A 28 -10.92 -4.70 26.00
N LYS A 29 -9.76 -5.36 26.19
CA LYS A 29 -8.86 -5.14 27.33
C LYS A 29 -8.15 -3.79 27.31
N SER A 30 -7.98 -3.17 26.14
CA SER A 30 -7.34 -1.84 26.03
C SER A 30 -8.31 -0.68 26.32
N LEU A 31 -9.58 -0.94 26.57
CA LEU A 31 -10.57 0.09 26.88
C LEU A 31 -10.42 0.59 28.32
N ALA A 32 -10.55 1.91 28.51
CA ALA A 32 -10.54 2.50 29.84
C ALA A 32 -11.71 1.98 30.71
N PRO A 33 -11.50 1.73 32.01
CA PRO A 33 -12.57 1.31 32.92
C PRO A 33 -13.76 2.28 32.87
N GLY A 34 -14.98 1.77 32.69
CA GLY A 34 -16.19 2.59 32.61
C GLY A 34 -16.47 3.28 31.27
N SER A 35 -15.60 3.11 30.25
CA SER A 35 -15.80 3.69 28.92
C SER A 35 -17.01 3.12 28.15
N ILE A 36 -17.51 1.94 28.56
CA ILE A 36 -18.67 1.28 27.97
C ILE A 36 -19.89 1.52 28.85
N THR A 37 -20.65 2.55 28.51
CA THR A 37 -21.87 2.95 29.24
C THR A 37 -23.13 2.27 28.74
N CYS A 38 -23.16 1.77 27.50
CA CYS A 38 -24.30 1.05 26.93
C CYS A 38 -23.92 0.23 25.68
N LEU A 39 -24.82 -0.67 25.24
CA LEU A 39 -24.58 -1.56 24.10
C LEU A 39 -24.39 -0.80 22.78
N ARG A 40 -25.06 0.35 22.64
CA ARG A 40 -24.90 1.23 21.48
C ARG A 40 -23.50 1.84 21.43
N ASN A 41 -23.00 2.30 22.57
CA ASN A 41 -21.65 2.84 22.72
C ASN A 41 -20.58 1.75 22.43
N LEU A 42 -20.77 0.54 22.96
CA LEU A 42 -19.90 -0.62 22.67
C LEU A 42 -19.88 -0.94 21.17
N LYS A 43 -21.04 -1.00 20.51
CA LYS A 43 -21.14 -1.26 19.07
C LYS A 43 -20.42 -0.17 18.26
N ASN A 44 -20.59 1.10 18.61
CA ASN A 44 -19.94 2.20 17.91
C ASN A 44 -18.42 2.19 18.09
N GLN A 45 -17.92 1.95 19.30
CA GLN A 45 -16.48 1.81 19.55
C GLN A 45 -15.89 0.57 18.90
N PHE A 46 -16.62 -0.54 18.84
CA PHE A 46 -16.20 -1.75 18.12
C PHE A 46 -16.15 -1.54 16.60
N ILE A 47 -17.13 -0.84 16.03
CA ILE A 47 -17.12 -0.50 14.60
C ILE A 47 -15.96 0.48 14.32
N SER A 48 -15.77 1.49 15.15
CA SER A 48 -14.66 2.46 15.03
C SER A 48 -13.29 1.78 15.12
N SER A 49 -13.07 0.92 16.13
CA SER A 49 -11.83 0.17 16.28
C SER A 49 -11.63 -0.88 15.19
N SER A 50 -12.67 -1.61 14.76
CA SER A 50 -12.56 -2.58 13.67
C SER A 50 -12.34 -1.90 12.32
N THR A 51 -12.84 -0.68 12.11
CA THR A 51 -12.57 0.08 10.88
C THR A 51 -11.19 0.75 10.93
N ALA A 52 -10.77 1.31 12.06
CA ALA A 52 -9.41 1.83 12.24
C ALA A 52 -8.35 0.72 12.13
N SER A 53 -8.60 -0.42 12.77
CA SER A 53 -7.77 -1.63 12.68
C SER A 53 -7.82 -2.30 11.31
N ARG A 54 -8.83 -2.03 10.44
CA ARG A 54 -8.80 -2.45 9.02
C ARG A 54 -8.13 -1.42 8.10
N ARG A 55 -8.09 -0.14 8.50
CA ARG A 55 -7.49 0.95 7.71
C ARG A 55 -5.96 0.99 7.79
N HIS A 56 -5.35 0.37 8.80
CA HIS A 56 -3.90 0.49 9.03
C HIS A 56 -3.02 -0.76 8.77
N PRO A 57 -3.47 -2.02 8.70
CA PRO A 57 -2.53 -3.14 8.62
C PRO A 57 -1.92 -3.40 7.24
N ASN A 58 -2.52 -2.95 6.14
CA ASN A 58 -2.18 -3.49 4.80
C ASN A 58 -1.80 -2.44 3.75
N ILE A 59 -1.77 -1.16 4.10
CA ILE A 59 -1.55 -0.13 3.08
C ILE A 59 -0.05 0.01 2.75
N GLU A 60 0.84 -0.12 3.75
CA GLU A 60 2.29 -0.19 3.51
C GLU A 60 2.67 -1.48 2.77
N THR A 61 2.06 -2.61 3.14
CA THR A 61 2.20 -3.89 2.42
C THR A 61 1.70 -3.80 0.98
N ALA A 62 0.67 -2.98 0.71
CA ALA A 62 0.18 -2.76 -0.64
C ALA A 62 1.22 -2.05 -1.52
N LEU A 63 1.91 -1.02 -1.00
CA LEU A 63 3.03 -0.38 -1.72
C LEU A 63 4.23 -1.30 -1.86
N GLU A 64 4.55 -2.05 -0.82
CA GLU A 64 5.68 -3.00 -0.85
C GLU A 64 5.48 -4.12 -1.88
N ALA A 65 4.23 -4.52 -2.13
CA ALA A 65 3.89 -5.50 -3.17
C ALA A 65 4.06 -4.98 -4.60
N ILE A 66 4.24 -3.66 -4.79
CA ILE A 66 4.45 -3.06 -6.11
C ILE A 66 5.92 -3.22 -6.48
N VAL A 67 6.19 -4.30 -7.19
CA VAL A 67 7.50 -4.57 -7.80
C VAL A 67 7.41 -4.39 -9.32
N GLN A 68 8.47 -3.84 -9.91
CA GLN A 68 8.66 -3.75 -11.34
C GLN A 68 8.84 -5.16 -11.89
N ARG A 69 8.04 -5.52 -12.89
CA ARG A 69 8.16 -6.80 -13.59
C ARG A 69 9.31 -6.76 -14.61
N HIS A 70 9.78 -7.92 -15.02
CA HIS A 70 10.90 -8.03 -15.96
C HIS A 70 10.62 -7.45 -17.36
N ASP A 71 9.35 -7.47 -17.76
CA ASP A 71 8.79 -7.05 -19.04
C ASP A 71 8.10 -5.68 -18.94
N GLU A 72 8.12 -5.08 -17.76
CA GLU A 72 7.46 -3.81 -17.48
C GLU A 72 8.44 -2.65 -17.63
N THR A 73 8.04 -1.65 -18.42
CA THR A 73 8.82 -0.42 -18.59
C THR A 73 8.92 0.36 -17.30
N LEU A 74 9.93 1.22 -17.17
CA LEU A 74 10.03 2.07 -15.99
C LEU A 74 8.78 2.95 -15.81
N ARG A 75 8.18 3.43 -16.90
CA ARG A 75 6.98 4.27 -16.87
C ARG A 75 5.78 3.56 -16.26
N GLU A 76 5.47 2.38 -16.77
CA GLU A 76 4.33 1.58 -16.27
C GLU A 76 4.47 1.27 -14.77
N PHE A 77 5.69 0.93 -14.35
CA PHE A 77 5.98 0.69 -12.94
C PHE A 77 5.76 1.94 -12.08
N ILE A 78 6.35 3.08 -12.48
CA ILE A 78 6.25 4.35 -11.72
C ILE A 78 4.79 4.81 -11.65
N ASP A 79 4.01 4.68 -12.73
CA ASP A 79 2.60 5.05 -12.77
C ASP A 79 1.76 4.18 -11.83
N ARG A 80 1.99 2.86 -11.81
CA ARG A 80 1.36 1.95 -10.84
C ARG A 80 1.73 2.32 -9.41
N PHE A 81 3.00 2.55 -9.15
CA PHE A 81 3.48 2.92 -7.81
C PHE A 81 2.85 4.22 -7.33
N ASN A 82 2.85 5.27 -8.15
CA ASN A 82 2.30 6.57 -7.81
C ASN A 82 0.79 6.53 -7.58
N ARG A 83 0.05 5.75 -8.38
CA ARG A 83 -1.40 5.59 -8.21
C ARG A 83 -1.76 5.04 -6.84
N GLU A 84 -1.05 4.01 -6.39
CA GLU A 84 -1.25 3.45 -5.06
C GLU A 84 -0.72 4.40 -3.97
N ALA A 85 0.44 5.03 -4.18
CA ALA A 85 1.08 5.92 -3.22
C ALA A 85 0.27 7.18 -2.87
N ILE A 86 -0.66 7.61 -3.75
CA ILE A 86 -1.63 8.68 -3.45
C ILE A 86 -2.66 8.22 -2.41
N GLN A 87 -3.04 6.95 -2.42
CA GLN A 87 -4.02 6.39 -1.48
C GLN A 87 -3.41 6.04 -0.13
N VAL A 88 -2.07 5.98 -0.04
CA VAL A 88 -1.35 5.57 1.15
C VAL A 88 -0.83 6.78 1.92
N PRO A 89 -1.26 6.98 3.19
CA PRO A 89 -0.66 8.00 4.05
C PRO A 89 0.74 7.53 4.50
N CYS A 90 1.74 7.68 3.64
CA CYS A 90 3.14 7.35 3.91
C CYS A 90 4.06 8.54 3.65
N THR A 91 5.19 8.57 4.37
CA THR A 91 6.19 9.62 4.22
C THR A 91 6.94 9.48 2.91
N ASP A 92 7.47 10.59 2.38
CA ASP A 92 8.28 10.56 1.16
C ASP A 92 9.54 9.71 1.32
N HIS A 93 10.09 9.63 2.53
CA HIS A 93 11.17 8.70 2.84
C HIS A 93 10.76 7.24 2.61
N MET A 94 9.56 6.86 3.07
CA MET A 94 9.04 5.50 2.88
C MET A 94 8.72 5.22 1.41
N LYS A 95 8.06 6.16 0.71
CA LYS A 95 7.77 6.04 -0.74
C LYS A 95 9.06 5.82 -1.52
N ARG A 96 10.08 6.62 -1.23
CA ARG A 96 11.41 6.49 -1.83
C ARG A 96 12.00 5.10 -1.59
N TYR A 97 12.06 4.66 -0.33
CA TYR A 97 12.57 3.33 0.03
C TYR A 97 11.83 2.19 -0.69
N LEU A 98 10.50 2.22 -0.70
CA LEU A 98 9.68 1.19 -1.32
C LEU A 98 9.79 1.19 -2.85
N LEU A 99 9.86 2.37 -3.47
CA LEU A 99 10.08 2.49 -4.92
C LEU A 99 11.43 1.89 -5.29
N GLU A 100 12.51 2.28 -4.60
CA GLU A 100 13.86 1.75 -4.83
C GLU A 100 13.92 0.22 -4.65
N LYS A 101 13.27 -0.29 -3.60
CA LYS A 101 13.16 -1.73 -3.31
C LYS A 101 12.38 -2.47 -4.40
N GLY A 102 11.34 -1.85 -4.94
CA GLY A 102 10.47 -2.42 -5.96
C GLY A 102 11.10 -2.54 -7.36
N LEU A 103 12.23 -1.85 -7.63
CA LEU A 103 12.86 -1.88 -8.94
C LEU A 103 13.38 -3.27 -9.34
N PHE A 104 13.16 -3.66 -10.60
CA PHE A 104 13.62 -4.95 -11.12
C PHE A 104 15.16 -4.98 -11.15
N SER A 105 15.74 -6.10 -10.72
CA SER A 105 17.19 -6.27 -10.71
C SER A 105 17.73 -6.26 -12.13
N GLY A 106 18.74 -5.42 -12.39
CA GLY A 106 19.39 -5.35 -13.69
C GLY A 106 18.88 -4.23 -14.60
N THR A 107 17.86 -3.46 -14.20
CA THR A 107 17.48 -2.25 -14.96
C THR A 107 18.57 -1.18 -14.89
N LYS A 108 18.73 -0.42 -15.97
CA LYS A 108 19.69 0.69 -16.04
C LYS A 108 19.39 1.74 -14.95
N PHE A 109 18.11 1.99 -14.69
CA PHE A 109 17.67 2.92 -13.65
C PHE A 109 18.05 2.44 -12.23
N ARG A 110 17.81 1.15 -11.90
CA ARG A 110 18.22 0.61 -10.58
C ARG A 110 19.72 0.73 -10.35
N LYS A 111 20.53 0.46 -11.38
CA LYS A 111 21.99 0.66 -11.31
C LYS A 111 22.34 2.13 -11.04
N ALA A 112 21.70 3.06 -11.74
CA ALA A 112 21.96 4.50 -11.59
C ALA A 112 21.56 5.03 -10.21
N VAL A 113 20.48 4.53 -9.63
CA VAL A 113 20.05 4.83 -8.26
C VAL A 113 21.01 4.24 -7.24
N GLY A 114 21.53 3.03 -7.48
CA GLY A 114 22.55 2.43 -6.60
C GLY A 114 23.90 3.14 -6.61
N ILE A 115 24.30 3.72 -7.75
CA ILE A 115 25.54 4.50 -7.88
C ILE A 115 25.39 5.88 -7.24
N GLU A 116 24.27 6.55 -7.48
CA GLU A 116 24.00 7.88 -6.95
C GLU A 116 22.58 7.88 -6.36
N PRO A 117 22.47 7.58 -5.05
CA PRO A 117 21.20 7.49 -4.35
C PRO A 117 20.52 8.85 -4.21
N PRO A 118 19.27 9.01 -4.68
CA PRO A 118 18.51 10.24 -4.49
C PRO A 118 18.22 10.50 -3.01
N ARG A 119 18.34 11.76 -2.59
CA ARG A 119 18.08 12.16 -1.18
C ARG A 119 16.60 12.33 -0.87
N THR A 120 15.80 12.68 -1.86
CA THR A 120 14.36 12.95 -1.74
C THR A 120 13.56 12.13 -2.73
N PHE A 121 12.27 11.94 -2.46
CA PHE A 121 11.36 11.25 -3.38
C PHE A 121 11.25 11.99 -4.72
N ASP A 122 11.17 13.32 -4.69
CA ASP A 122 11.14 14.13 -5.91
C ASP A 122 12.40 13.96 -6.75
N ALA A 123 13.58 13.94 -6.13
CA ALA A 123 14.84 13.71 -6.87
C ALA A 123 14.87 12.32 -7.52
N LEU A 124 14.29 11.31 -6.88
CA LEU A 124 14.15 9.97 -7.45
C LEU A 124 13.20 9.99 -8.66
N LEU A 125 12.07 10.68 -8.57
CA LEU A 125 11.10 10.81 -9.66
C LEU A 125 11.66 11.60 -10.84
N GLU A 126 12.37 12.71 -10.60
CA GLU A 126 13.04 13.48 -11.66
C GLU A 126 14.09 12.63 -12.39
N LYS A 127 14.90 11.87 -11.65
CA LYS A 127 15.84 10.92 -12.25
C LYS A 127 15.09 9.83 -13.03
N ALA A 128 13.97 9.33 -12.54
CA ALA A 128 13.15 8.35 -13.25
C ALA A 128 12.63 8.89 -14.59
N ARG A 129 12.18 10.15 -14.65
CA ARG A 129 11.73 10.79 -15.91
C ARG A 129 12.79 10.76 -17.00
N ALA A 130 14.03 11.12 -16.66
CA ALA A 130 15.13 11.08 -17.62
C ALA A 130 15.38 9.64 -18.16
N TYR A 131 15.19 8.62 -17.33
CA TYR A 131 15.33 7.22 -17.74
C TYR A 131 14.14 6.69 -18.53
N MET A 132 12.91 7.13 -18.23
CA MET A 132 11.73 6.81 -19.04
C MET A 132 11.91 7.32 -20.47
N ASP A 133 12.30 8.58 -20.63
CA ASP A 133 12.57 9.17 -21.95
C ASP A 133 13.71 8.45 -22.69
N TYR A 134 14.72 7.99 -21.95
CA TYR A 134 15.82 7.21 -22.51
C TYR A 134 15.35 5.81 -23.00
N GLU A 135 14.56 5.08 -22.20
CA GLU A 135 14.00 3.78 -22.61
C GLU A 135 13.12 3.90 -23.86
N GLU A 136 12.30 4.95 -23.94
CA GLU A 136 11.43 5.21 -25.11
C GLU A 136 12.22 5.52 -26.39
N ARG A 137 13.30 6.31 -26.27
CA ARG A 137 14.20 6.59 -27.40
C ARG A 137 14.91 5.34 -27.89
N GLU A 138 15.42 4.52 -26.97
CA GLU A 138 16.06 3.25 -27.31
C GLU A 138 15.09 2.28 -27.99
N ALA A 139 13.87 2.14 -27.46
CA ALA A 139 12.83 1.31 -28.08
C ALA A 139 12.48 1.79 -29.50
N THR A 140 12.39 3.11 -29.70
CA THR A 140 12.15 3.71 -31.02
C THR A 140 13.30 3.44 -31.98
N ASN A 141 14.54 3.53 -31.51
CA ASN A 141 15.74 3.25 -32.31
C ASN A 141 15.78 1.77 -32.73
N ILE A 142 15.49 0.85 -31.81
CA ILE A 142 15.43 -0.60 -32.07
C ILE A 142 14.33 -0.92 -33.09
N ALA A 143 13.15 -0.30 -33.00
CA ALA A 143 12.07 -0.50 -33.95
C ALA A 143 12.38 0.03 -35.36
N ARG A 144 13.27 1.04 -35.45
CA ARG A 144 13.70 1.63 -36.72
C ARG A 144 14.86 0.88 -37.37
N ASP A 145 15.55 -0.01 -36.66
CA ASP A 145 16.68 -0.77 -37.21
C ASP A 145 16.22 -1.69 -38.36
N PRO A 146 16.71 -1.48 -39.60
CA PRO A 146 16.35 -2.30 -40.77
C PRO A 146 16.66 -3.79 -40.58
N ARG A 147 17.63 -4.13 -39.70
CA ARG A 147 18.04 -5.51 -39.40
C ARG A 147 16.97 -6.30 -38.64
N ASN A 148 16.01 -5.62 -38.00
CA ASN A 148 14.93 -6.25 -37.23
C ASN A 148 13.66 -6.50 -38.07
N ARG A 149 13.63 -6.05 -39.35
CA ARG A 149 12.49 -6.27 -40.28
C ARG A 149 12.59 -7.56 -41.11
N GLY A 150 13.63 -8.37 -40.92
CA GLY A 150 13.97 -9.49 -41.80
C GLY A 150 13.46 -10.88 -41.41
N SER A 151 12.73 -11.03 -40.29
CA SER A 151 12.44 -12.36 -39.72
C SER A 151 11.03 -12.90 -39.99
N THR A 152 10.35 -12.44 -41.04
CA THR A 152 9.10 -13.05 -41.51
C THR A 152 9.21 -13.38 -43.00
N SER A 153 9.98 -14.42 -43.31
CA SER A 153 9.82 -15.18 -44.56
C SER A 153 9.12 -16.51 -44.22
N HIS A 154 7.86 -16.59 -44.63
CA HIS A 154 7.04 -17.81 -44.64
C HIS A 154 7.61 -18.86 -45.60
N PRO A 155 7.41 -20.16 -45.33
CA PRO A 155 7.01 -21.13 -46.34
C PRO A 155 5.51 -21.03 -46.64
#